data_AF-X6E723-F1
#
_entry.id   AF-X6E723-F1
#
_cell.length_a   1.000
_cell.length_b   1.000
_cell.length_c   1.000
_cell.angle_alpha   90.00
_cell.angle_beta   90.00
_cell.angle_gamma   90.00
#
_symmetry.space_group_name_H-M   'P 1'
#
loop_
_entity.id
_entity.type
_entity.pdbx_description
1 polymer ?
#
loop_
_entity_poly.entity_id
_entity_poly.type
_entity_poly.pdbx_seq_one_letter_code
_entity_poly.pdbx_strand_id
1 'polypeptide(L)'
;MMHEIRALDPKPGNRFESGASESIIPDVWVTPSPQGGWQIELDPATLPKLLINQTYYAEVTRQTAQNSKDQAFLDECLQNANWLIRSLDQRAKTIVKVAAEIVRQQDAFLEHGVAHLRPLNLRTVADAIGVHESTVSRVTSNKYMLTPRG
;
A
#
# COMPACT_ATOMS: atom_id res chain seq x y z
N MET A 1 55.19 1.69 -9.34
CA MET A 1 54.35 2.91 -9.41
C MET A 1 52.88 2.66 -9.72
N MET A 2 52.44 2.40 -10.96
CA MET A 2 50.99 2.31 -11.24
C MET A 2 50.29 1.09 -10.59
N HIS A 3 51.05 0.02 -10.35
CA HIS A 3 50.56 -1.19 -9.66
C HIS A 3 50.32 -0.97 -8.16
N GLU A 4 51.16 -0.16 -7.51
CA GLU A 4 51.04 0.18 -6.08
C GLU A 4 49.83 1.07 -5.82
N ILE A 5 49.53 2.00 -6.75
CA ILE A 5 48.35 2.87 -6.66
C ILE A 5 47.04 2.07 -6.81
N ARG A 6 47.03 1.01 -7.63
CA ARG A 6 45.87 0.11 -7.77
C ARG A 6 45.67 -0.84 -6.59
N ALA A 7 46.72 -1.09 -5.81
CA ALA A 7 46.66 -1.93 -4.62
C ALA A 7 46.09 -1.20 -3.39
N LEU A 8 45.99 0.14 -3.45
CA LEU A 8 45.34 0.93 -2.43
C LEU A 8 43.83 0.86 -2.58
N ASP A 9 43.14 0.65 -1.46
CA ASP A 9 41.69 0.74 -1.41
C ASP A 9 41.28 2.22 -1.62
N PRO A 10 40.50 2.53 -2.67
CA PRO A 10 40.04 3.89 -2.92
C PRO A 10 39.00 4.38 -1.90
N LYS A 11 38.38 3.48 -1.13
CA LYS A 11 37.33 3.79 -0.14
C LYS A 11 37.47 2.97 1.15
N PRO A 12 38.59 3.11 1.89
CA PRO A 12 38.82 2.35 3.13
C PRO A 12 37.78 2.65 4.22
N GLY A 13 37.10 3.80 4.12
CA GLY A 13 36.01 4.23 5.01
C GLY A 13 34.75 3.35 4.95
N ASN A 14 34.50 2.64 3.85
CA ASN A 14 33.35 1.73 3.72
C ASN A 14 33.40 0.59 4.75
N ARG A 15 34.60 0.25 5.26
CA ARG A 15 34.79 -0.78 6.30
C ARG A 15 34.25 -0.35 7.66
N PHE A 16 33.99 0.95 7.84
CA PHE A 16 33.43 1.54 9.05
C PHE A 16 31.99 2.00 8.85
N GLU A 17 31.39 1.73 7.69
CA GLU A 17 29.98 1.98 7.45
C GLU A 17 29.15 0.98 8.26
N SER A 18 28.77 1.38 9.47
CA SER A 18 27.86 0.63 10.32
C SER A 18 26.47 1.23 10.20
N GLY A 19 25.74 0.77 9.19
CA GLY A 19 24.32 1.05 9.01
C GLY A 19 23.68 -0.12 8.28
N ALA A 20 22.65 -0.74 8.87
CA ALA A 20 21.82 -1.64 8.09
C ALA A 20 21.17 -0.83 6.97
N SER A 21 21.24 -1.32 5.74
CA SER A 21 20.52 -0.69 4.63
C SER A 21 19.03 -0.67 4.98
N GLU A 22 18.43 0.53 4.98
CA GLU A 22 16.99 0.67 5.21
C GLU A 22 16.25 0.06 4.00
N SER A 23 15.73 -1.14 4.18
CA SER A 23 14.88 -1.78 3.18
C SER A 23 13.48 -1.17 3.28
N ILE A 24 13.01 -0.60 2.19
CA ILE A 24 11.62 -0.18 2.05
C ILE A 24 10.76 -1.43 1.90
N ILE A 25 9.72 -1.56 2.72
CA ILE A 25 8.71 -2.61 2.56
C ILE A 25 7.67 -2.08 1.56
N PRO A 26 7.53 -2.70 0.38
CA PRO A 26 6.56 -2.27 -0.62
C PRO A 26 5.14 -2.56 -0.17
N ASP A 27 4.21 -1.64 -0.43
CA ASP A 27 2.78 -1.87 -0.20
C ASP A 27 2.16 -2.67 -1.34
N VAL A 28 2.62 -2.45 -2.58
CA VAL A 28 2.07 -3.07 -3.79
C VAL A 28 3.16 -3.81 -4.55
N TRP A 29 2.83 -5.01 -5.03
CA TRP A 29 3.69 -5.85 -5.85
C TRP A 29 3.14 -5.90 -7.27
N VAL A 30 4.03 -5.68 -8.24
CA VAL A 30 3.69 -5.80 -9.66
C VAL A 30 4.58 -6.87 -10.29
N THR A 31 3.95 -7.94 -10.77
CA THR A 31 4.63 -9.06 -11.43
C THR A 31 4.06 -9.32 -12.81
N PRO A 32 4.85 -9.86 -13.75
CA PRO A 32 4.31 -10.31 -15.03
C PRO A 32 3.31 -11.46 -14.80
N SER A 33 2.12 -11.36 -15.37
CA SER A 33 1.13 -12.43 -15.32
C SER A 33 1.52 -13.57 -16.28
N PRO A 34 1.34 -14.85 -15.89
CA PRO A 34 1.55 -15.99 -16.78
C PRO A 34 0.67 -15.98 -18.04
N GLN A 35 -0.47 -15.27 -18.01
CA GLN A 35 -1.42 -15.17 -19.13
C GLN A 35 -1.17 -13.94 -20.01
N GLY A 36 -0.10 -13.19 -19.74
CA GLY A 36 0.15 -11.88 -20.35
C GLY A 36 -0.41 -10.74 -19.51
N GLY A 37 0.26 -9.58 -19.57
CA GLY A 37 -0.07 -8.41 -18.77
C GLY A 37 0.56 -8.42 -17.37
N TRP A 38 0.00 -7.60 -16.47
CA TRP A 38 0.54 -7.34 -15.14
C TRP A 38 -0.42 -7.84 -14.05
N GLN A 39 0.12 -8.57 -13.09
CA GLN A 39 -0.55 -8.95 -11.85
C GLN A 39 -0.17 -7.94 -10.77
N ILE A 40 -1.18 -7.28 -10.19
CA ILE A 40 -1.01 -6.29 -9.12
C ILE A 40 -1.60 -6.87 -7.83
N GLU A 41 -0.77 -6.96 -6.80
CA GLU A 41 -1.17 -7.45 -5.49
C GLU A 41 -0.80 -6.45 -4.40
N LEU A 42 -1.69 -6.28 -3.43
CA LEU A 42 -1.43 -5.47 -2.24
C LEU A 42 -0.91 -6.39 -1.13
N ASP A 43 0.18 -6.02 -0.47
CA ASP A 43 0.71 -6.79 0.64
C ASP A 43 -0.26 -6.75 1.84
N PRO A 44 -0.86 -7.88 2.24
CA PRO A 44 -1.77 -7.93 3.38
C PRO A 44 -1.08 -7.57 4.71
N ALA A 45 0.25 -7.67 4.80
CA ALA A 45 1.01 -7.28 5.98
C ALA A 45 1.00 -5.76 6.21
N THR A 46 0.78 -4.96 5.16
CA THR A 46 0.65 -3.50 5.27
C THR A 46 -0.74 -3.05 5.71
N LEU A 47 -1.72 -3.97 5.71
CA LEU A 47 -3.09 -3.69 6.13
C LEU A 47 -3.33 -4.12 7.59
N PRO A 48 -3.94 -3.25 8.43
CA PRO A 48 -4.32 -3.63 9.77
C PRO A 48 -5.45 -4.68 9.73
N LYS A 49 -5.24 -5.81 10.41
CA LYS A 49 -6.25 -6.85 10.59
C LYS A 49 -7.17 -6.47 11.75
N LEU A 50 -8.42 -6.12 11.45
CA LEU A 50 -9.42 -5.81 12.46
C LEU A 50 -10.42 -6.96 12.61
N LEU A 51 -10.71 -7.32 13.86
CA LEU A 51 -11.72 -8.31 14.22
C LEU A 51 -12.62 -7.72 15.31
N ILE A 52 -13.93 -7.86 15.14
CA ILE A 52 -14.91 -7.49 16.17
C ILE A 52 -15.06 -8.67 17.12
N ASN A 53 -14.87 -8.45 18.41
CA ASN A 53 -15.13 -9.47 19.42
C ASN A 53 -16.64 -9.61 19.66
N GLN A 54 -17.27 -10.54 18.92
CA GLN A 54 -18.71 -10.79 18.99
C GLN A 54 -19.13 -11.40 20.34
N THR A 55 -18.26 -12.20 20.96
CA THR A 55 -18.54 -12.82 22.27
C THR A 55 -18.68 -11.74 23.33
N TYR A 56 -17.73 -10.81 23.39
CA TYR A 56 -17.76 -9.70 24.33
C TYR A 56 -18.98 -8.81 24.10
N TYR A 57 -19.29 -8.48 22.84
CA TYR A 57 -20.49 -7.71 22.52
C TYR A 57 -21.76 -8.41 23.06
N ALA A 58 -21.91 -9.72 22.82
CA ALA A 58 -23.06 -10.49 23.30
C ALA A 58 -23.14 -10.57 24.84
N GLU A 59 -22.00 -10.68 25.53
CA GLU A 59 -21.93 -10.66 27.00
C GLU A 59 -22.40 -9.31 27.57
N VAL A 60 -21.89 -8.21 27.01
CA VAL A 60 -22.22 -6.86 27.49
C VAL A 60 -23.68 -6.51 27.17
N THR A 61 -24.18 -6.85 25.98
CA THR A 61 -25.60 -6.63 25.61
C THR A 61 -26.56 -7.33 26.58
N ARG A 62 -26.21 -8.52 27.08
CA ARG A 62 -27.03 -9.22 28.08
C ARG A 62 -27.07 -8.49 29.43
N GLN A 63 -25.98 -7.85 29.82
CA GLN A 63 -25.87 -7.11 31.09
C GLN A 63 -26.56 -5.75 31.03
N THR A 64 -26.59 -5.10 29.87
CA THR A 64 -27.16 -3.76 29.67
C THR A 64 -28.60 -3.78 29.16
N ALA A 65 -29.20 -4.96 28.96
CA ALA A 65 -30.55 -5.14 28.41
C ALA A 65 -31.67 -4.40 29.17
N GLN A 66 -31.43 -4.00 30.43
CA GLN A 66 -32.40 -3.26 31.24
C GLN A 66 -32.30 -1.73 31.10
N ASN A 67 -31.24 -1.20 30.48
CA ASN A 67 -31.01 0.24 30.32
C ASN A 67 -30.94 0.62 28.84
N SER A 68 -31.96 1.32 28.35
CA SER A 68 -32.08 1.72 26.94
C SER A 68 -30.96 2.64 26.46
N LYS A 69 -30.35 3.45 27.34
CA LYS A 69 -29.22 4.32 27.01
C LYS A 69 -27.95 3.51 26.74
N ASP A 70 -27.69 2.50 27.55
CA ASP A 70 -26.49 1.66 27.42
C ASP A 70 -26.58 0.78 26.17
N GLN A 71 -27.78 0.31 25.83
CA GLN A 71 -28.02 -0.44 24.59
C GLN A 71 -27.80 0.43 23.34
N ALA A 72 -28.31 1.67 23.32
CA ALA A 72 -28.10 2.60 22.22
C ALA A 72 -26.60 2.91 22.00
N PHE A 73 -25.84 3.07 23.09
CA PHE A 73 -24.38 3.28 23.01
C PHE A 73 -23.66 2.07 22.40
N LEU A 74 -24.02 0.85 22.78
CA LEU A 74 -23.41 -0.37 22.21
C LEU A 74 -23.69 -0.51 20.72
N ASP A 75 -24.91 -0.18 20.29
CA ASP A 75 -25.28 -0.21 18.88
C ASP A 75 -24.48 0.82 18.06
N GLU A 76 -24.27 2.02 18.61
CA GLU A 76 -23.40 3.03 18.01
C GLU A 76 -21.94 2.55 17.90
N CYS A 77 -21.39 1.95 18.96
CA CYS A 77 -20.05 1.36 18.93
C CYS A 77 -19.91 0.27 17.86
N LEU A 78 -20.92 -0.60 17.72
CA LEU A 78 -20.93 -1.65 16.71
C LEU A 78 -21.03 -1.06 15.28
N GLN A 79 -21.85 -0.04 15.09
CA GLN A 79 -21.94 0.68 13.81
C GLN A 79 -20.61 1.33 13.44
N ASN A 80 -19.96 1.99 14.38
CA ASN A 80 -18.65 2.62 14.18
C ASN A 80 -17.56 1.58 13.85
N ALA A 81 -17.55 0.44 14.53
CA ALA A 81 -16.63 -0.66 14.24
C ALA A 81 -16.83 -1.23 12.82
N ASN A 82 -18.09 -1.48 12.43
CA ASN A 82 -18.42 -1.95 11.08
C ASN A 82 -18.06 -0.92 10.00
N TRP A 83 -18.31 0.36 10.26
CA TRP A 83 -17.93 1.46 9.37
C TRP A 83 -16.41 1.51 9.16
N LEU A 84 -15.62 1.34 10.23
CA LEU A 84 -14.16 1.33 10.15
C LEU A 84 -13.65 0.18 9.28
N ILE A 85 -14.18 -1.04 9.47
CA ILE A 85 -13.80 -2.21 8.67
C ILE A 85 -14.10 -1.98 7.19
N ARG A 86 -15.30 -1.48 6.87
CA ARG A 86 -15.68 -1.16 5.49
C ARG A 86 -14.79 -0.06 4.89
N SER A 87 -14.43 0.94 5.69
CA SER A 87 -13.57 2.04 5.24
C SER A 87 -12.16 1.57 4.92
N LEU A 88 -11.61 0.63 5.69
CA LEU A 88 -10.31 0.02 5.43
C LEU A 88 -10.33 -0.86 4.17
N ASP A 89 -11.36 -1.69 3.99
CA ASP A 89 -11.54 -2.49 2.78
C ASP A 89 -11.65 -1.60 1.54
N GLN A 90 -12.45 -0.52 1.61
CA GLN A 90 -12.57 0.44 0.52
C GLN A 90 -11.25 1.14 0.21
N ARG A 91 -10.45 1.47 1.23
CA ARG A 91 -9.10 2.03 1.06
C ARG A 91 -8.19 1.05 0.32
N ALA A 92 -8.15 -0.22 0.74
CA ALA A 92 -7.36 -1.26 0.09
C ALA A 92 -7.74 -1.42 -1.39
N LYS A 93 -9.04 -1.49 -1.68
CA LYS A 93 -9.56 -1.55 -3.07
C LYS A 93 -9.16 -0.33 -3.89
N THR A 94 -9.19 0.86 -3.29
CA THR A 94 -8.80 2.10 -3.98
C THR A 94 -7.30 2.10 -4.32
N ILE A 95 -6.45 1.64 -3.40
CA ILE A 95 -5.00 1.51 -3.66
C ILE A 95 -4.74 0.59 -4.85
N VAL A 96 -5.37 -0.60 -4.87
CA VAL A 96 -5.21 -1.56 -5.97
C VAL A 96 -5.70 -0.98 -7.30
N LYS A 97 -6.85 -0.29 -7.30
CA LYS A 97 -7.37 0.35 -8.52
C LYS A 97 -6.45 1.44 -9.07
N VAL A 98 -5.92 2.30 -8.19
CA VAL A 98 -4.96 3.35 -8.57
C VAL A 98 -3.68 2.71 -9.11
N ALA A 99 -3.13 1.72 -8.42
CA ALA A 99 -1.93 1.01 -8.85
C ALA A 99 -2.12 0.33 -10.20
N ALA A 100 -3.24 -0.36 -10.42
CA ALA A 100 -3.56 -1.02 -11.68
C ALA A 100 -3.65 -0.02 -12.84
N GLU A 101 -4.28 1.13 -12.64
CA GLU A 101 -4.39 2.16 -13.67
C GLU A 101 -3.03 2.80 -13.99
N ILE A 102 -2.19 3.04 -12.98
CA ILE A 102 -0.81 3.52 -13.18
C ILE A 102 -0.01 2.51 -14.01
N VAL A 103 -0.05 1.23 -13.63
CA VAL A 103 0.64 0.14 -14.34
C VAL A 103 0.16 0.01 -15.78
N ARG A 104 -1.15 0.13 -16.02
CA ARG A 104 -1.73 0.08 -17.36
C ARG A 104 -1.23 1.23 -18.25
N GLN A 105 -1.11 2.44 -17.70
CA GLN A 105 -0.60 3.60 -18.45
C GLN A 105 0.93 3.59 -18.60
N GLN A 106 1.64 2.84 -17.75
CA GLN A 106 3.11 2.72 -17.74
C GLN A 106 3.60 1.34 -18.18
N ASP A 107 2.80 0.59 -18.95
CA ASP A 107 3.16 -0.74 -19.45
C ASP A 107 4.51 -0.75 -20.20
N ALA A 108 4.72 0.23 -21.09
CA ALA A 108 5.95 0.39 -21.85
C ALA A 108 7.18 0.61 -20.96
N PHE A 109 7.04 1.30 -19.82
CA PHE A 109 8.13 1.46 -18.85
C PHE A 109 8.47 0.13 -18.18
N LEU A 110 7.45 -0.62 -17.77
CA LEU A 110 7.66 -1.90 -17.10
C LEU A 110 8.28 -2.93 -18.05
N GLU A 111 7.93 -2.90 -19.34
CA GLU A 111 8.44 -3.82 -20.36
C GLU A 111 9.80 -3.39 -20.95
N HIS A 112 9.98 -2.14 -21.34
CA HIS A 112 11.17 -1.66 -22.05
C HIS A 112 12.11 -0.77 -21.22
N GLY A 113 11.70 -0.37 -20.02
CA GLY A 113 12.54 0.33 -19.04
C GLY A 113 12.36 1.85 -19.01
N VAL A 114 13.23 2.52 -18.24
CA VAL A 114 13.13 3.96 -17.90
C VAL A 114 13.01 4.86 -19.12
N ALA A 115 13.63 4.49 -20.26
CA ALA A 115 13.54 5.27 -21.49
C ALA A 115 12.12 5.38 -22.07
N HIS A 116 11.21 4.50 -21.66
CA HIS A 116 9.82 4.44 -22.13
C HIS A 116 8.82 4.96 -21.07
N LEU A 117 9.32 5.65 -20.04
CA LEU A 117 8.49 6.29 -19.03
C LEU A 117 7.68 7.43 -19.66
N ARG A 118 6.36 7.36 -19.52
CA ARG A 118 5.45 8.38 -20.07
C ARG A 118 5.01 9.35 -18.98
N PRO A 119 4.94 10.66 -19.24
CA PRO A 119 4.32 11.59 -18.31
C PRO A 119 2.86 11.19 -18.03
N LEU A 120 2.49 11.09 -16.75
CA LEU A 120 1.13 10.74 -16.33
C LEU A 120 0.64 11.76 -15.29
N ASN A 121 -0.53 12.33 -15.55
CA ASN A 121 -1.17 13.29 -14.65
C ASN A 121 -2.09 12.54 -13.66
N LEU A 122 -2.06 12.95 -12.39
CA LEU A 122 -2.96 12.43 -11.35
C LEU A 122 -4.44 12.58 -11.73
N ARG A 123 -4.81 13.67 -12.40
CA ARG A 123 -6.17 13.89 -12.90
C ARG A 123 -6.61 12.82 -13.89
N THR A 124 -5.73 12.40 -14.80
CA THR A 124 -6.03 11.34 -15.78
C THR A 124 -6.34 10.02 -15.09
N VAL A 125 -5.57 9.67 -14.05
CA VAL A 125 -5.82 8.47 -13.25
C VAL A 125 -7.13 8.62 -12.48
N ALA A 126 -7.38 9.79 -11.88
CA ALA A 126 -8.58 10.09 -11.10
C ALA A 126 -9.87 9.96 -11.94
N ASP A 127 -9.86 10.54 -13.15
CA ASP A 127 -10.96 10.49 -14.11
C ASP A 127 -11.23 9.04 -14.57
N ALA A 128 -10.19 8.23 -14.78
CA ALA A 128 -10.32 6.83 -15.20
C ALA A 128 -10.96 5.92 -14.14
N ILE A 129 -10.68 6.16 -12.85
CA ILE A 129 -11.20 5.34 -11.74
C ILE A 129 -12.42 5.95 -11.05
N GLY A 130 -12.85 7.15 -11.43
CA GLY A 130 -14.02 7.84 -10.89
C GLY A 130 -13.84 8.36 -9.47
N VAL A 131 -12.63 8.79 -9.10
CA VAL A 131 -12.36 9.41 -7.78
C VAL A 131 -11.82 10.83 -7.97
N HIS A 132 -11.76 11.58 -6.88
CA HIS A 132 -11.18 12.92 -6.91
C HIS A 132 -9.63 12.86 -6.97
N GLU A 133 -9.00 13.83 -7.62
CA GLU A 133 -7.53 13.92 -7.74
C GLU A 133 -6.83 13.88 -6.37
N SER A 134 -7.39 14.54 -5.36
CA SER A 134 -6.86 14.52 -4.00
C SER A 134 -6.84 13.11 -3.38
N THR A 135 -7.77 12.23 -3.76
CA THR A 135 -7.76 10.83 -3.33
C THR A 135 -6.60 10.08 -3.97
N VAL A 136 -6.33 10.29 -5.26
CA VAL A 136 -5.18 9.69 -5.95
C VAL A 136 -3.87 10.20 -5.34
N SER A 137 -3.74 11.51 -5.14
CA SER A 137 -2.57 12.14 -4.51
C SER A 137 -2.28 11.54 -3.13
N ARG A 138 -3.31 11.33 -2.30
CA ARG A 138 -3.17 10.69 -0.99
C ARG A 138 -2.76 9.23 -1.08
N VAL A 139 -3.27 8.50 -2.07
CA VAL A 139 -2.92 7.09 -2.30
C VAL A 139 -1.49 6.94 -2.81
N THR A 140 -0.98 7.87 -3.62
CA THR A 140 0.38 7.82 -4.14
C THR A 140 1.42 8.36 -3.14
N SER A 141 0.99 9.08 -2.10
CA SER A 141 1.89 9.62 -1.07
C SER A 141 2.24 8.55 -0.04
N ASN A 142 3.54 8.37 0.24
CA ASN A 142 4.05 7.38 1.23
C ASN A 142 3.58 5.94 0.97
N LYS A 143 3.46 5.55 -0.30
CA LYS A 143 3.14 4.20 -0.74
C LYS A 143 4.17 3.77 -1.77
N TYR A 144 4.73 2.58 -1.58
CA TYR A 144 5.76 2.06 -2.46
C TYR A 144 5.25 0.87 -3.24
N MET A 145 5.69 0.79 -4.50
CA MET A 145 5.34 -0.29 -5.41
C MET A 145 6.64 -0.98 -5.83
N LEU A 146 6.74 -2.28 -5.59
CA LEU A 146 7.83 -3.08 -6.12
C LEU A 146 7.48 -3.50 -7.54
N THR A 147 8.36 -3.16 -8.49
CA THR A 147 8.24 -3.57 -9.89
C THR A 147 9.34 -4.56 -10.26
N PRO A 148 9.25 -5.27 -11.40
CA PRO A 148 10.32 -6.16 -11.85
C PRO A 148 11.66 -5.43 -12.11
N ARG A 149 11.64 -4.09 -12.16
CA ARG A 149 12.81 -3.26 -12.42
C ARG A 149 13.35 -2.57 -11.15
N GLY A 150 12.79 -2.87 -9.98
CA GLY A 150 13.04 -2.16 -8.72
C GLY A 150 11.80 -1.47 -8.20
#